data_AF-A0A7C4BNM5-F1
#
_entry.id   AF-A0A7C4BNM5-F1
#
_cell.length_a   1.000
_cell.length_b   1.000
_cell.length_c   1.000
_cell.angle_alpha   90.00
_cell.angle_beta   90.00
_cell.angle_gamma   90.00
#
_symmetry.space_group_name_H-M   'P 1'
#
loop_
_entity.id
_entity.type
_entity.pdbx_description
1 polymer ?
#
loop_
_entity_poly.entity_id
_entity_poly.type
_entity_poly.pdbx_seq_one_letter_code
_entity_poly.pdbx_strand_id
1 'polypeptide(L)'
;MKKIYLIAVSIIILGGILLVGSTNALFNLEQKTFVYPMEQGKNFVIVNTSVSAKTLVKLNPDIETISYLDEETNESVGFVNAFGGIGKNFLLNKDAVYEISARRAFNMTVPA
;
A
#
# COMPACT_ATOMS: atom_id res chain seq x y z
N MET A 1 61.36 -13.41 27.53
CA MET A 1 60.13 -13.96 26.91
C MET A 1 58.84 -13.35 27.52
N LYS A 2 58.64 -12.02 27.44
CA LYS A 2 57.40 -11.36 27.92
C LYS A 2 56.97 -10.09 27.15
N LYS A 3 57.71 -9.66 26.11
CA LYS A 3 57.45 -8.41 25.37
C LYS A 3 56.77 -8.58 24.00
N ILE A 4 56.63 -9.82 23.51
CA ILE A 4 56.05 -10.09 22.17
C ILE A 4 54.50 -10.20 22.23
N TYR A 5 53.94 -10.54 23.39
CA TYR A 5 52.48 -10.69 23.55
C TYR A 5 51.71 -9.36 23.67
N LEU A 6 52.37 -8.24 23.98
CA LEU A 6 51.66 -6.96 24.15
C LEU A 6 51.30 -6.28 22.82
N ILE A 7 51.93 -6.67 21.71
CA ILE A 7 51.66 -6.10 20.38
C ILE A 7 50.58 -6.92 19.64
N ALA A 8 50.47 -8.22 19.93
CA ALA A 8 49.44 -9.08 19.34
C ALA A 8 48.04 -8.86 19.92
N VAL A 9 47.93 -8.38 21.17
CA VAL A 9 46.64 -8.11 21.83
C VAL A 9 46.06 -6.74 21.46
N SER A 10 46.88 -5.80 20.99
CA SER A 10 46.43 -4.46 20.61
C SER A 10 45.90 -4.37 19.16
N ILE A 11 46.11 -5.40 18.33
CA ILE A 11 45.62 -5.43 16.94
C ILE A 11 44.20 -6.01 16.83
N ILE A 12 43.73 -6.77 17.83
CA ILE A 12 42.40 -7.41 17.80
C ILE A 12 41.28 -6.43 18.18
N ILE A 13 41.59 -5.28 18.81
CA ILE A 13 40.58 -4.30 19.22
C ILE A 13 40.26 -3.26 18.11
N LEU A 14 41.05 -3.23 17.02
CA LEU A 14 40.76 -2.37 15.85
C LEU A 14 40.03 -3.09 14.70
N GLY A 15 39.63 -4.35 14.89
CA GLY A 15 38.80 -5.13 13.96
C GLY A 15 37.32 -5.21 14.36
N GLY A 16 36.90 -4.48 15.39
CA GLY A 16 35.56 -4.56 15.99
C GLY A 16 34.61 -3.44 15.57
N ILE A 17 34.91 -2.70 14.50
CA ILE A 17 34.04 -1.66 13.96
C ILE A 17 33.91 -1.87 12.45
N LEU A 18 32.66 -1.90 11.99
CA LEU A 18 32.17 -2.01 10.61
C LEU A 18 32.15 -3.43 10.02
N LEU A 19 31.13 -4.19 10.43
CA LEU A 19 30.27 -4.94 9.50
C LEU A 19 28.94 -5.31 10.20
N VAL A 20 28.30 -4.33 10.86
CA VAL A 20 26.82 -4.31 10.94
C VAL A 20 26.34 -3.61 9.67
N GLY A 21 26.77 -4.15 8.53
CA GLY A 21 26.33 -3.75 7.20
C GLY A 21 25.01 -4.43 6.94
N SER A 22 23.94 -3.81 7.45
CA SER A 22 22.57 -3.92 6.92
C SER A 22 22.12 -5.32 6.48
N THR A 23 21.45 -6.06 7.37
CA THR A 23 20.52 -7.15 6.98
C THR A 23 19.27 -6.64 6.26
N ASN A 24 19.41 -5.57 5.47
CA ASN A 24 18.34 -4.96 4.70
C ASN A 24 18.68 -5.05 3.21
N ALA A 25 19.10 -6.23 2.74
CA ALA A 25 18.60 -6.68 1.45
C ALA A 25 17.09 -6.94 1.66
N LEU A 26 16.28 -5.90 1.86
CA LEU A 26 15.48 -5.27 0.80
C LEU A 26 14.99 -6.36 -0.15
N PHE A 27 14.13 -7.22 0.38
CA PHE A 27 13.08 -7.86 -0.40
C PHE A 27 12.20 -6.75 -0.99
N ASN A 28 12.68 -6.07 -2.04
CA ASN A 28 11.79 -5.44 -3.00
C ASN A 28 11.24 -6.60 -3.85
N LEU A 29 10.25 -7.29 -3.30
CA LEU A 29 9.23 -7.87 -4.16
C LEU A 29 8.60 -6.66 -4.83
N GLU A 30 8.93 -6.40 -6.09
CA GLU A 30 8.19 -5.45 -6.91
C GLU A 30 6.74 -5.92 -6.92
N GLN A 31 5.95 -5.44 -5.95
CA GLN A 31 4.52 -5.65 -5.96
C GLN A 31 4.03 -4.88 -7.16
N LYS A 32 3.65 -5.61 -8.20
CA LYS A 32 3.03 -5.01 -9.37
C LYS A 32 1.84 -4.19 -8.88
N THR A 33 1.77 -2.93 -9.27
CA THR A 33 0.67 -2.03 -8.94
C THR A 33 0.08 -1.46 -10.22
N PHE A 34 -1.24 -1.32 -10.26
CA PHE A 34 -1.94 -0.57 -11.30
C PHE A 34 -2.15 0.86 -10.84
N VAL A 35 -1.99 1.82 -11.76
CA VAL A 35 -2.15 3.25 -11.49
C VAL A 35 -3.28 3.80 -12.33
N TYR A 36 -4.20 4.51 -11.68
CA TYR A 36 -5.37 5.13 -12.29
C TYR A 36 -5.35 6.63 -12.02
N PRO A 37 -5.34 7.49 -13.06
CA PRO A 37 -5.51 8.93 -12.86
C PRO A 37 -6.93 9.20 -12.39
N MET A 38 -7.07 9.91 -11.27
CA MET A 38 -8.34 10.30 -10.68
C MET A 38 -8.48 11.81 -10.74
N GLU A 39 -9.63 12.27 -11.20
CA GLU A 39 -10.05 13.66 -11.08
C GLU A 39 -10.71 13.90 -9.72
N GLN A 40 -10.76 15.16 -9.28
CA GLN A 40 -11.54 15.53 -8.11
C GLN A 40 -13.03 15.22 -8.34
N GLY A 41 -13.70 14.66 -7.34
CA GLY A 41 -15.10 14.25 -7.40
C GLY A 41 -15.25 12.84 -7.97
N LYS A 42 -16.30 12.62 -8.76
CA LYS A 42 -16.72 11.28 -9.21
C LYS A 42 -15.88 10.76 -10.36
N ASN A 43 -15.44 9.52 -10.25
CA ASN A 43 -14.71 8.77 -11.27
C ASN A 43 -15.36 7.39 -11.45
N PHE A 44 -15.40 6.87 -12.67
CA PHE A 44 -15.84 5.51 -12.95
C PHE A 44 -14.62 4.65 -13.25
N VAL A 45 -14.37 3.65 -12.40
CA VAL A 45 -13.14 2.86 -12.44
C VAL A 45 -13.45 1.38 -12.56
N ILE A 46 -12.72 0.71 -13.46
CA ILE A 46 -12.67 -0.75 -13.54
C ILE A 46 -11.34 -1.21 -12.95
N VAL A 47 -11.40 -1.99 -11.88
CA VAL A 47 -10.20 -2.53 -11.22
C VAL A 47 -9.73 -3.81 -11.91
N ASN A 48 -8.41 -3.93 -12.12
CA ASN A 48 -7.82 -5.07 -12.82
C ASN A 48 -7.55 -6.28 -11.91
N THR A 49 -7.78 -6.15 -10.60
CA THR A 49 -7.66 -7.22 -9.61
C THR A 49 -8.73 -7.04 -8.54
N SER A 50 -8.96 -8.10 -7.76
CA SER A 50 -9.90 -8.03 -6.65
C SER A 50 -9.25 -7.43 -5.41
N VAL A 51 -9.88 -6.42 -4.80
CA VAL A 51 -9.33 -5.70 -3.63
C VAL A 51 -10.45 -5.27 -2.69
N SER A 52 -10.24 -5.33 -1.38
CA SER A 52 -11.26 -4.84 -0.45
C SER A 52 -11.34 -3.31 -0.48
N ALA A 53 -12.55 -2.75 -0.40
CA ALA A 53 -12.77 -1.31 -0.36
C ALA A 53 -11.94 -0.64 0.76
N LYS A 54 -11.87 -1.29 1.94
CA LYS A 54 -11.05 -0.85 3.06
C LYS A 54 -9.56 -0.81 2.73
N THR A 55 -9.03 -1.82 2.04
CA THR A 55 -7.61 -1.84 1.61
C THR A 55 -7.35 -0.72 0.63
N LEU A 56 -8.23 -0.55 -0.37
CA LEU A 56 -8.06 0.45 -1.40
C LEU A 56 -8.04 1.87 -0.81
N VAL A 57 -8.94 2.18 0.13
CA VAL A 57 -8.97 3.47 0.83
C VAL A 57 -7.74 3.68 1.73
N LYS A 58 -7.26 2.64 2.41
CA LYS A 58 -6.04 2.75 3.22
C LYS A 58 -4.81 3.09 2.38
N LEU A 59 -4.71 2.54 1.18
CA LEU A 59 -3.63 2.84 0.24
C LEU A 59 -3.80 4.22 -0.42
N ASN A 60 -5.03 4.69 -0.54
CA ASN A 60 -5.41 5.90 -1.26
C ASN A 60 -6.29 6.80 -0.37
N PRO A 61 -5.70 7.53 0.60
CA PRO A 61 -6.46 8.28 1.59
C PRO A 61 -7.26 9.46 1.02
N ASP A 62 -6.99 9.85 -0.24
CA ASP A 62 -7.75 10.88 -0.96
C ASP A 62 -9.11 10.36 -1.51
N ILE A 63 -9.39 9.04 -1.43
CA ILE A 63 -10.72 8.48 -1.73
C ILE A 63 -11.69 8.85 -0.61
N GLU A 64 -12.84 9.41 -0.97
CA GLU A 64 -13.93 9.75 -0.05
C GLU A 64 -14.99 8.65 0.00
N THR A 65 -15.38 8.10 -1.15
CA THR A 65 -16.37 7.03 -1.27
C THR A 65 -16.01 6.06 -2.39
N ILE A 66 -16.45 4.81 -2.23
CA ILE A 66 -16.45 3.79 -3.28
C ILE A 66 -17.86 3.20 -3.30
N SER A 67 -18.51 3.13 -4.45
CA SER A 67 -19.83 2.52 -4.58
C SER A 67 -20.01 1.78 -5.89
N TYR A 68 -20.93 0.81 -5.90
CA TYR A 68 -21.40 0.14 -7.11
C TYR A 68 -22.93 -0.01 -7.07
N LEU A 69 -23.52 -0.24 -8.23
CA LEU A 69 -24.91 -0.68 -8.33
C LEU A 69 -24.92 -2.21 -8.30
N ASP A 70 -25.57 -2.77 -7.28
CA ASP A 70 -25.79 -4.19 -7.17
C ASP A 70 -26.94 -4.59 -8.09
N GLU A 71 -26.66 -5.33 -9.16
CA GLU A 71 -27.65 -5.68 -10.18
C GLU A 71 -28.69 -6.69 -9.68
N GLU A 72 -28.39 -7.50 -8.66
CA GLU A 72 -29.30 -8.51 -8.13
C GLU A 72 -30.38 -7.85 -7.26
N THR A 73 -29.98 -6.88 -6.46
CA THR A 73 -30.87 -6.17 -5.52
C THR A 73 -31.38 -4.85 -6.08
N ASN A 74 -30.77 -4.34 -7.15
CA ASN A 74 -30.98 -3.00 -7.70
C ASN A 74 -30.73 -1.87 -6.67
N GLU A 75 -29.83 -2.12 -5.71
CA GLU A 75 -29.46 -1.18 -4.66
C GLU A 75 -28.03 -0.64 -4.86
N SER A 76 -27.78 0.58 -4.38
CA SER A 76 -26.43 1.14 -4.36
C SER A 76 -25.70 0.70 -3.09
N VAL A 77 -24.58 0.00 -3.25
CA VAL A 77 -23.73 -0.45 -2.14
C VAL A 77 -22.48 0.44 -2.09
N GLY A 78 -22.17 0.98 -0.90
CA GLY A 78 -21.12 1.99 -0.75
C GLY A 78 -20.24 1.85 0.50
N PHE A 79 -18.98 2.25 0.37
CA PHE A 79 -17.98 2.42 1.42
C PHE A 79 -17.61 3.90 1.53
N VAL A 80 -17.61 4.46 2.74
CA VAL A 80 -17.37 5.89 2.99
C VAL A 80 -16.19 6.09 3.94
N ASN A 81 -15.19 6.87 3.49
CA ASN A 81 -13.98 7.21 4.24
C ASN A 81 -14.15 8.47 5.11
N ALA A 82 -15.05 9.39 4.76
CA ALA A 82 -15.18 10.74 5.36
C ALA A 82 -15.37 10.77 6.91
N PHE A 83 -15.72 9.64 7.54
CA PHE A 83 -15.91 9.52 8.99
C PHE A 83 -15.29 8.24 9.59
N GLY A 84 -14.28 7.64 8.96
CA GLY A 84 -13.61 6.46 9.52
C GLY A 84 -14.31 5.11 9.28
N GLY A 85 -15.07 4.97 8.18
CA GLY A 85 -15.60 3.67 7.72
C GLY A 85 -17.05 3.40 8.09
N ILE A 86 -17.95 4.37 7.89
CA ILE A 86 -19.40 4.16 8.12
C ILE A 86 -20.02 3.20 7.08
N GLY A 87 -19.35 2.94 5.94
CA GLY A 87 -19.83 1.98 4.95
C GLY A 87 -19.33 0.55 5.16
N LYS A 88 -20.11 -0.44 4.74
CA LYS A 88 -19.76 -1.88 4.81
C LYS A 88 -18.54 -2.13 3.93
N ASN A 89 -17.51 -2.78 4.47
CA ASN A 89 -16.40 -3.24 3.64
C ASN A 89 -16.92 -4.30 2.66
N PHE A 90 -16.58 -4.18 1.39
CA PHE A 90 -16.90 -5.14 0.34
C PHE A 90 -15.67 -5.42 -0.53
N LEU A 91 -15.74 -6.49 -1.30
CA LEU A 91 -14.73 -6.83 -2.28
C LEU A 91 -15.06 -6.11 -3.59
N LEU A 92 -14.13 -5.29 -4.09
CA LEU A 92 -14.18 -4.84 -5.47
C LEU A 92 -13.74 -6.04 -6.32
N ASN A 93 -14.63 -6.50 -7.19
CA ASN A 93 -14.37 -7.59 -8.11
C ASN A 93 -13.64 -7.06 -9.33
N LYS A 94 -12.73 -7.88 -9.85
CA LYS A 94 -12.06 -7.60 -11.12
C LYS A 94 -13.10 -7.41 -12.23
N ASP A 95 -12.82 -6.47 -13.13
CA ASP A 95 -13.61 -6.16 -14.34
C ASP A 95 -15.02 -5.57 -14.06
N ALA A 96 -15.36 -5.29 -12.80
CA ALA A 96 -16.57 -4.57 -12.43
C ALA A 96 -16.34 -3.04 -12.38
N VAL A 97 -17.41 -2.27 -12.65
CA VAL A 97 -17.38 -0.80 -12.64
C VAL A 97 -17.76 -0.27 -11.25
N TYR A 98 -16.94 0.62 -10.72
CA TYR A 98 -17.16 1.30 -9.45
C TYR A 98 -17.19 2.82 -9.65
N GLU A 99 -18.13 3.50 -8.97
CA GLU A 99 -18.08 4.94 -8.78
C GLU A 99 -17.18 5.24 -7.57
N ILE A 100 -16.09 5.98 -7.77
CA ILE A 100 -15.14 6.37 -6.74
C ILE A 100 -15.10 7.90 -6.66
N SER A 101 -15.45 8.46 -5.50
CA SER A 101 -15.30 9.89 -5.25
C SER A 101 -13.93 10.20 -4.66
N ALA A 102 -13.24 11.19 -5.22
CA ALA A 102 -11.93 11.65 -4.76
C ALA A 102 -12.01 13.09 -4.22
N ARG A 103 -11.34 13.34 -3.09
CA ARG A 103 -11.27 14.68 -2.47
C ARG A 103 -10.57 15.70 -3.37
N ARG A 104 -9.57 15.25 -4.13
CA ARG A 104 -8.72 16.03 -5.04
C ARG A 104 -8.19 15.11 -6.15
N ALA A 105 -7.66 15.68 -7.22
CA ALA A 105 -7.00 14.89 -8.25
C ALA A 105 -5.74 14.18 -7.71
N PHE A 106 -5.56 12.91 -8.05
CA PHE A 106 -4.43 12.10 -7.63
C PHE A 106 -4.27 10.84 -8.50
N ASN A 107 -3.16 10.13 -8.34
CA ASN A 107 -2.93 8.83 -8.98
C ASN A 107 -3.30 7.71 -7.99
N MET A 108 -4.44 7.07 -8.20
CA MET A 108 -4.87 5.94 -7.38
C MET A 108 -4.04 4.71 -7.68
N THR A 109 -3.52 4.07 -6.64
CA THR A 109 -2.72 2.85 -6.72
C THR A 109 -3.54 1.66 -6.27
N VAL A 110 -3.62 0.63 -7.12
CA VAL A 110 -4.26 -0.65 -6.82
C VAL A 110 -3.18 -1.72 -6.82
N PRO A 111 -3.05 -2.56 -5.77
CA PRO A 111 -2.13 -3.71 -5.81
C PRO A 111 -2.54 -4.65 -6.97
N ALA A 112 -1.63 -5.45 -7.52
CA ALA A 112 -1.97 -6.46 -8.53
C ALA A 112 -2.40 -7.79 -7.90
#